data_AF-A0A452XRY4-F1
#
_entry.id   AF-A0A452XRY4-F1
#
_cell.length_a   1.000
_cell.length_b   1.000
_cell.length_c   1.000
_cell.angle_alpha   90.00
_cell.angle_beta   90.00
_cell.angle_gamma   90.00
#
_symmetry.space_group_name_H-M   'P 1'
#
loop_
_entity.id
_entity.type
_entity.pdbx_description
1 polymer ?
#
loop_
_entity_poly.entity_id
_entity_poly.type
_entity_poly.pdbx_seq_one_letter_code
_entity_poly.pdbx_strand_id
1 'polypeptide(L)'
;QGSIDTAMIEPRIKVANPDDPEPNINLYVEDQTNPAMQLVSEMMILCGEAVAAFGSDNNIPLPYRGHPQSNTAVSAFAYLPEGPARSVANISVLRAAEMDFRKPVAHGVLGIPGYVQFTSPIRRYVDLLAHYQVKAFLRGESPPYSAGDLEGMTFIASMHVKVARKLHSNSLRYWLLEYLRRQPKGRKYRALLLKFIKDRMATLLLVDVGIQVTTVVAAGKVGDEASVVVEMVHPRDDILSVTEIAQDTEE
;
A
#
# COMPACT_ATOMS: atom_id res chain seq x y z
N GLN A 1 19.94 -0.55 11.81
CA GLN A 1 18.54 -0.95 11.56
C GLN A 1 18.37 -1.18 10.07
N GLY A 2 17.64 -2.23 9.67
CA GLY A 2 17.54 -2.71 8.28
C GLY A 2 16.11 -2.58 7.72
N SER A 3 15.52 -1.38 7.86
CA SER A 3 14.21 -1.08 7.27
C SER A 3 14.25 -1.19 5.75
N ILE A 4 13.09 -1.42 5.16
CA ILE A 4 12.92 -1.61 3.72
C ILE A 4 11.96 -0.53 3.23
N ASP A 5 12.40 0.30 2.28
CA ASP A 5 11.52 1.24 1.62
C ASP A 5 10.55 0.50 0.69
N THR A 6 9.27 0.83 0.86
CA THR A 6 8.14 0.29 0.10
C THR A 6 7.25 1.41 -0.45
N ALA A 7 7.74 2.66 -0.52
CA ALA A 7 6.99 3.79 -1.04
C ALA A 7 6.54 3.55 -2.48
N MET A 8 5.29 3.89 -2.75
CA MET A 8 4.63 3.71 -4.03
C MET A 8 3.99 5.01 -4.51
N ILE A 9 3.65 5.03 -5.80
CA ILE A 9 2.77 6.03 -6.38
C ILE A 9 1.37 5.42 -6.42
N GLU A 10 0.41 6.06 -5.75
CA GLU A 10 -0.93 5.55 -5.58
C GLU A 10 -1.99 6.47 -6.20
N PRO A 11 -3.04 5.92 -6.82
CA PRO A 11 -4.16 6.69 -7.34
C PRO A 11 -5.11 7.06 -6.21
N ARG A 12 -5.57 8.31 -6.22
CA ARG A 12 -6.74 8.73 -5.45
C ARG A 12 -7.73 9.42 -6.36
N ILE A 13 -8.95 8.92 -6.40
CA ILE A 13 -10.03 9.47 -7.22
C ILE A 13 -11.11 10.09 -6.34
N LYS A 14 -11.58 11.28 -6.71
CA LYS A 14 -12.77 11.91 -6.14
C LYS A 14 -13.80 12.10 -7.23
N VAL A 15 -15.01 11.62 -6.98
CA VAL A 15 -16.13 11.72 -7.91
C VAL A 15 -17.18 12.62 -7.29
N ALA A 16 -17.46 13.74 -7.94
CA ALA A 16 -18.54 14.64 -7.57
C ALA A 16 -19.77 14.34 -8.43
N ASN A 17 -20.95 14.42 -7.81
CA ASN A 17 -22.25 14.09 -8.39
C ASN A 17 -22.26 12.72 -9.10
N PRO A 18 -21.99 11.61 -8.38
CA PRO A 18 -21.86 10.29 -8.98
C PRO A 18 -23.13 9.80 -9.70
N ASP A 19 -24.29 10.37 -9.38
CA ASP A 19 -25.60 10.03 -9.96
C ASP A 19 -25.92 10.81 -11.24
N ASP A 20 -25.12 11.82 -11.59
CA ASP A 20 -25.27 12.54 -12.86
C ASP A 20 -24.92 11.61 -14.04
N PRO A 21 -25.50 11.81 -15.24
CA PRO A 21 -25.11 11.05 -16.43
C PRO A 21 -23.61 11.17 -16.75
N GLU A 22 -23.01 12.32 -16.41
CA GLU A 22 -21.59 12.60 -16.58
C GLU A 22 -20.99 13.14 -15.26
N PRO A 23 -20.64 12.28 -14.29
CA PRO A 23 -20.07 12.71 -13.02
C PRO A 23 -18.71 13.39 -13.24
N ASN A 24 -18.36 14.34 -12.37
CA ASN A 24 -17.04 14.99 -12.41
C ASN A 24 -16.01 14.12 -11.70
N ILE A 25 -14.95 13.73 -12.43
CA ILE A 25 -13.91 12.82 -11.95
C ILE A 25 -12.60 13.58 -11.78
N ASN A 26 -12.15 13.70 -10.54
CA ASN A 26 -10.87 14.31 -10.19
C ASN A 26 -9.88 13.22 -9.79
N LEU A 27 -8.83 13.07 -10.60
CA LEU A 27 -7.73 12.16 -10.32
C LEU A 27 -6.60 12.91 -9.62
N TYR A 28 -6.13 12.34 -8.52
CA TYR A 28 -4.92 12.72 -7.83
C TYR A 28 -3.97 11.54 -7.84
N VAL A 29 -2.69 11.82 -8.02
CA VAL A 29 -1.63 10.83 -7.93
C VAL A 29 -0.76 11.20 -6.74
N GLU A 30 -0.73 10.33 -5.75
CA GLU A 30 -0.01 10.56 -4.50
C GLU A 30 1.32 9.81 -4.56
N ASP A 31 2.41 10.56 -4.47
CA ASP A 31 3.76 10.01 -4.34
C ASP A 31 4.12 9.95 -2.85
N GLN A 32 4.23 8.72 -2.32
CA GLN A 32 4.54 8.50 -0.91
C GLN A 32 5.95 8.96 -0.52
N THR A 33 6.83 9.26 -1.50
CA THR A 33 8.15 9.85 -1.24
C THR A 33 8.09 11.35 -0.96
N ASN A 34 6.91 11.98 -1.06
CA ASN A 34 6.74 13.38 -0.71
C ASN A 34 7.22 13.67 0.73
N PRO A 35 8.09 14.67 0.96
CA PRO A 35 8.68 14.94 2.28
C PRO A 35 7.67 15.13 3.41
N ALA A 36 6.50 15.74 3.12
CA ALA A 36 5.45 15.93 4.11
C ALA A 36 4.78 14.60 4.49
N MET A 37 4.56 13.72 3.51
CA MET A 37 4.00 12.38 3.77
C MET A 37 4.99 11.51 4.54
N GLN A 38 6.27 11.56 4.18
CA GLN A 38 7.34 10.85 4.90
C GLN A 38 7.43 11.34 6.35
N LEU A 39 7.48 12.65 6.59
CA LEU A 39 7.53 13.22 7.94
C LEU A 39 6.36 12.73 8.80
N VAL A 40 5.13 12.80 8.29
CA VAL A 40 3.96 12.32 9.01
C VAL A 40 4.05 10.82 9.25
N SER A 41 4.42 10.03 8.23
CA SER A 41 4.57 8.57 8.34
C SER A 41 5.55 8.18 9.44
N GLU A 42 6.74 8.77 9.46
CA GLU A 42 7.77 8.49 10.47
C GLU A 42 7.28 8.82 11.89
N MET A 43 6.55 9.92 12.07
CA MET A 43 5.95 10.25 13.36
C MET A 43 4.88 9.23 13.80
N MET A 44 4.11 8.68 12.85
CA MET A 44 3.13 7.63 13.16
C MET A 44 3.81 6.30 13.50
N ILE A 45 4.92 5.97 12.82
CA ILE A 45 5.73 4.78 13.10
C ILE A 45 6.35 4.89 14.49
N LEU A 46 6.99 6.02 14.79
CA LEU A 46 7.58 6.31 16.10
C LEU A 46 6.56 6.20 17.23
N CYS A 47 5.35 6.76 17.04
CA CYS A 47 4.29 6.62 18.03
C CYS A 47 3.91 5.15 18.27
N GLY A 48 3.81 4.36 17.19
CA GLY A 48 3.48 2.93 17.31
C GLY A 48 4.60 2.09 17.93
N GLU A 49 5.86 2.44 17.70
CA GLU A 49 7.01 1.84 18.38
C GLU A 49 6.99 2.17 19.87
N ALA A 50 6.78 3.45 20.22
CA ALA A 50 6.72 3.90 21.61
C ALA A 50 5.58 3.22 22.39
N VAL A 51 4.41 3.06 21.78
CA VAL A 51 3.27 2.34 22.38
C VAL A 51 3.57 0.86 22.53
N ALA A 52 4.27 0.24 21.57
CA ALA A 52 4.69 -1.16 21.69
C ALA A 52 5.68 -1.36 22.84
N ALA A 53 6.67 -0.47 22.99
CA ALA A 53 7.60 -0.49 24.11
C ALA A 53 6.87 -0.29 25.44
N PHE A 54 6.01 0.73 25.53
CA PHE A 54 5.20 1.00 26.72
C PHE A 54 4.34 -0.20 27.13
N GLY A 55 3.64 -0.82 26.18
CA GLY A 55 2.84 -2.00 26.46
C GLY A 55 3.68 -3.19 26.93
N SER A 56 4.85 -3.39 26.33
CA SER A 56 5.77 -4.47 26.71
C SER A 56 6.31 -4.28 28.13
N ASP A 57 6.81 -3.10 28.45
CA ASP A 57 7.41 -2.79 29.74
C ASP A 57 6.41 -2.90 30.90
N ASN A 58 5.12 -2.66 30.60
CA ASN A 58 4.04 -2.69 31.57
C ASN A 58 3.16 -3.96 31.49
N ASN A 59 3.55 -4.96 30.69
CA ASN A 59 2.80 -6.20 30.47
C ASN A 59 1.32 -5.99 30.05
N ILE A 60 1.06 -4.99 29.22
CA ILE A 60 -0.27 -4.67 28.71
C ILE A 60 -0.53 -5.51 27.45
N PRO A 61 -1.63 -6.29 27.40
CA PRO A 61 -2.05 -6.94 26.17
C PRO A 61 -2.45 -5.88 25.13
N LEU A 62 -1.78 -5.88 23.98
CA LEU A 62 -1.99 -4.96 22.86
C LEU A 62 -1.88 -5.72 21.54
N PRO A 63 -2.46 -5.22 20.44
CA PRO A 63 -2.32 -5.82 19.11
C PRO A 63 -0.91 -5.55 18.52
N TYR A 64 0.11 -6.22 19.04
CA TYR A 64 1.49 -6.08 18.57
C TYR A 64 1.64 -6.69 17.18
N ARG A 65 1.84 -5.83 16.19
CA ARG A 65 1.96 -6.21 14.79
C ARG A 65 3.43 -6.30 14.40
N GLY A 66 3.78 -7.40 13.77
CA GLY A 66 5.13 -7.61 13.26
C GLY A 66 5.13 -8.09 11.83
N HIS A 67 6.35 -8.23 11.34
CA HIS A 67 6.63 -8.73 10.03
C HIS A 67 7.94 -9.51 10.12
N PRO A 68 7.89 -10.86 10.16
CA PRO A 68 9.10 -11.65 10.24
C PRO A 68 10.04 -11.31 9.08
N GLN A 69 11.33 -11.27 9.38
CA GLN A 69 12.34 -10.97 8.35
C GLN A 69 12.30 -12.05 7.26
N SER A 70 12.37 -11.62 6.01
CA SER A 70 12.53 -12.54 4.89
C SER A 70 13.92 -13.19 4.95
N ASN A 71 14.06 -14.37 4.35
CA ASN A 71 15.38 -14.98 4.15
C ASN A 71 16.18 -14.24 3.07
N THR A 72 15.51 -13.40 2.27
CA THR A 72 16.14 -12.55 1.26
C THR A 72 16.80 -11.35 1.93
N ALA A 73 18.07 -11.11 1.62
CA ALA A 73 18.79 -9.95 2.12
C ALA A 73 18.15 -8.63 1.65
N VAL A 74 18.15 -7.60 2.50
CA VAL A 74 17.63 -6.26 2.16
C VAL A 74 18.32 -5.67 0.92
N SER A 75 19.60 -5.99 0.72
CA SER A 75 20.38 -5.56 -0.44
C SER A 75 20.09 -6.33 -1.73
N ALA A 76 19.24 -7.36 -1.70
CA ALA A 76 19.00 -8.22 -2.86
C ALA A 76 18.51 -7.44 -4.09
N PHE A 77 17.81 -6.33 -3.89
CA PHE A 77 17.27 -5.48 -4.96
C PHE A 77 17.94 -4.10 -5.06
N ALA A 78 19.10 -3.92 -4.43
CA ALA A 78 19.82 -2.63 -4.44
C ALA A 78 20.28 -2.22 -5.85
N TYR A 79 20.38 -3.17 -6.78
CA TYR A 79 20.70 -2.91 -8.19
C TYR A 79 19.56 -2.25 -8.98
N LEU A 80 18.32 -2.30 -8.46
CA LEU A 80 17.17 -1.59 -9.05
C LEU A 80 17.17 -0.13 -8.60
N PRO A 81 16.67 0.82 -9.39
CA PRO A 81 16.57 2.22 -8.98
C PRO A 81 15.62 2.39 -7.79
N GLU A 82 15.84 3.43 -6.98
CA GLU A 82 14.92 3.81 -5.90
C GLU A 82 13.52 4.16 -6.44
N GLY A 83 12.51 3.89 -5.63
CA GLY A 83 11.10 4.12 -5.98
C GLY A 83 10.34 2.84 -6.34
N PRO A 84 9.21 2.97 -7.07
CA PRO A 84 8.19 1.92 -7.15
C PRO A 84 8.68 0.55 -7.66
N ALA A 85 9.67 0.54 -8.58
CA ALA A 85 10.22 -0.71 -9.12
C ALA A 85 10.94 -1.54 -8.04
N ARG A 86 11.82 -0.90 -7.26
CA ARG A 86 12.50 -1.54 -6.12
C ARG A 86 11.51 -1.86 -5.01
N SER A 87 10.56 -0.96 -4.71
CA SER A 87 9.50 -1.19 -3.72
C SER A 87 8.69 -2.46 -4.03
N VAL A 88 8.26 -2.66 -5.28
CA VAL A 88 7.52 -3.86 -5.71
C VAL A 88 8.37 -5.13 -5.56
N ALA A 89 9.65 -5.07 -5.91
CA ALA A 89 10.56 -6.20 -5.73
C ALA A 89 10.74 -6.55 -4.24
N ASN A 90 10.94 -5.54 -3.40
CA ASN A 90 11.02 -5.69 -1.94
C ASN A 90 9.75 -6.30 -1.35
N ILE A 91 8.57 -5.79 -1.74
CA ILE A 91 7.27 -6.30 -1.28
C ILE A 91 7.07 -7.76 -1.69
N SER A 92 7.55 -8.16 -2.87
CA SER A 92 7.33 -9.52 -3.40
C SER A 92 7.98 -10.64 -2.57
N VAL A 93 8.98 -10.31 -1.75
CA VAL A 93 9.70 -11.28 -0.91
C VAL A 93 9.34 -11.18 0.58
N LEU A 94 8.38 -10.32 0.92
CA LEU A 94 7.89 -10.17 2.29
C LEU A 94 7.08 -11.40 2.71
N ARG A 95 7.33 -11.86 3.94
CA ARG A 95 6.47 -12.84 4.65
C ARG A 95 5.08 -12.26 4.95
N ALA A 96 4.17 -13.08 5.49
CA ALA A 96 2.91 -12.54 5.98
C ALA A 96 3.15 -11.65 7.22
N ALA A 97 2.33 -10.61 7.39
CA ALA A 97 2.29 -9.88 8.64
C ALA A 97 1.69 -10.76 9.74
N GLU A 98 2.23 -10.66 10.95
CA GLU A 98 1.81 -11.43 12.10
C GLU A 98 1.37 -10.50 13.23
N MET A 99 0.58 -11.02 14.17
CA MET A 99 0.16 -10.29 15.34
C MET A 99 0.24 -11.19 16.58
N ASP A 100 0.81 -10.66 17.65
CA ASP A 100 0.78 -11.27 18.98
C ASP A 100 0.08 -10.29 19.93
N PHE A 101 -0.64 -10.81 20.92
CA PHE A 101 -1.45 -10.01 21.83
C PHE A 101 -0.88 -9.92 23.24
N ARG A 102 0.29 -10.54 23.47
CA ARG A 102 0.97 -10.62 24.77
C ARG A 102 2.33 -9.95 24.74
N LYS A 103 3.02 -9.98 23.60
CA LYS A 103 4.38 -9.44 23.47
C LYS A 103 4.63 -8.81 22.11
N PRO A 104 5.57 -7.86 22.02
CA PRO A 104 6.04 -7.32 20.75
C PRO A 104 6.50 -8.39 19.76
N VAL A 105 6.19 -8.17 18.48
CA VAL A 105 6.73 -8.92 17.35
C VAL A 105 7.59 -7.97 16.52
N ALA A 106 8.81 -8.39 16.19
CA ALA A 106 9.71 -7.58 15.38
C ALA A 106 9.09 -7.26 14.00
N HIS A 107 9.26 -6.02 13.56
CA HIS A 107 8.72 -5.55 12.29
C HIS A 107 9.85 -5.33 11.28
N GLY A 108 10.25 -6.39 10.57
CA GLY A 108 11.41 -6.39 9.68
C GLY A 108 11.39 -5.29 8.60
N VAL A 109 10.21 -4.96 8.06
CA VAL A 109 10.06 -3.86 7.08
C VAL A 109 10.35 -2.48 7.69
N LEU A 110 9.90 -2.25 8.93
CA LEU A 110 10.07 -0.97 9.62
C LEU A 110 11.40 -0.90 10.37
N GLY A 111 12.08 -2.03 10.57
CA GLY A 111 13.36 -2.10 11.27
C GLY A 111 13.27 -1.90 12.79
N ILE A 112 12.08 -2.08 13.38
CA ILE A 112 11.79 -1.84 14.81
C ILE A 112 11.44 -3.13 15.57
N PRO A 113 11.75 -3.23 16.88
CA PRO A 113 11.56 -4.44 17.67
C PRO A 113 10.09 -4.76 17.98
N GLY A 114 9.21 -3.77 17.89
CA GLY A 114 7.78 -3.92 18.15
C GLY A 114 6.98 -2.76 17.57
N TYR A 115 5.74 -3.02 17.18
CA TYR A 115 4.88 -1.99 16.62
C TYR A 115 3.41 -2.22 17.01
N VAL A 116 2.74 -1.18 17.48
CA VAL A 116 1.29 -1.16 17.73
C VAL A 116 0.67 -0.01 16.96
N GLN A 117 -0.36 -0.30 16.16
CA GLN A 117 -1.11 0.76 15.49
C GLN A 117 -1.96 1.53 16.50
N PHE A 118 -1.67 2.82 16.68
CA PHE A 118 -2.30 3.64 17.72
C PHE A 118 -2.81 5.01 17.26
N THR A 119 -2.49 5.43 16.03
CA THR A 119 -2.65 6.80 15.56
C THR A 119 -3.94 7.05 14.77
N SER A 120 -4.85 6.07 14.68
CA SER A 120 -6.09 6.19 13.90
C SER A 120 -7.32 5.54 14.55
N PRO A 121 -7.60 5.75 15.85
CA PRO A 121 -8.71 5.09 16.57
C PRO A 121 -10.11 5.41 16.05
N ILE A 122 -10.30 6.53 15.35
CA ILE A 122 -11.60 6.92 14.77
C ILE A 122 -11.95 6.08 13.53
N ARG A 123 -10.95 5.53 12.83
CA ARG A 123 -11.13 4.81 11.56
C ARG A 123 -10.61 3.37 11.57
N ARG A 124 -9.81 2.97 12.56
CA ARG A 124 -9.31 1.61 12.74
C ARG A 124 -9.75 1.08 14.09
N TYR A 125 -10.56 0.02 14.06
CA TYR A 125 -11.08 -0.61 15.27
C TYR A 125 -9.96 -1.18 16.15
N VAL A 126 -8.90 -1.73 15.55
CA VAL A 126 -7.77 -2.29 16.29
C VAL A 126 -6.99 -1.22 17.07
N ASP A 127 -6.82 -0.01 16.50
CA ASP A 127 -6.26 1.14 17.22
C ASP A 127 -7.16 1.53 18.40
N LEU A 128 -8.48 1.50 18.22
CA LEU A 128 -9.43 1.81 19.29
C LEU A 128 -9.31 0.83 20.46
N LEU A 129 -9.15 -0.47 20.18
CA LEU A 129 -8.89 -1.48 21.20
C LEU A 129 -7.59 -1.21 21.96
N ALA A 130 -6.51 -0.86 21.25
CA ALA A 130 -5.25 -0.47 21.87
C ALA A 130 -5.43 0.77 22.77
N HIS A 131 -6.21 1.76 22.34
CA HIS A 131 -6.56 2.95 23.15
C HIS A 131 -7.27 2.56 24.45
N TYR A 132 -8.22 1.61 24.42
CA TYR A 132 -8.92 1.18 25.63
C TYR A 132 -7.97 0.54 26.65
N GLN A 133 -7.08 -0.34 26.18
CA GLN A 133 -6.09 -1.00 27.04
C GLN A 133 -5.14 0.01 27.69
N VAL A 134 -4.56 0.92 26.89
CA VAL A 134 -3.63 1.94 27.39
C VAL A 134 -4.33 2.91 28.34
N LYS A 135 -5.55 3.36 28.03
CA LYS A 135 -6.29 4.30 28.89
C LYS A 135 -6.68 3.69 30.24
N ALA A 136 -7.10 2.43 30.27
CA ALA A 136 -7.42 1.73 31.51
C ALA A 136 -6.17 1.66 32.40
N PHE A 137 -5.04 1.24 31.83
CA PHE A 137 -3.77 1.18 32.56
C PHE A 137 -3.36 2.56 33.13
N LEU A 138 -3.45 3.63 32.33
CA LEU A 138 -3.11 4.99 32.79
C LEU A 138 -4.02 5.50 33.91
N ARG A 139 -5.20 4.91 34.10
CA ARG A 139 -6.12 5.21 35.23
C ARG A 139 -5.89 4.32 36.45
N GLY A 140 -4.96 3.36 36.38
CA GLY A 140 -4.78 2.35 37.42
C GLY A 140 -5.88 1.29 37.41
N GLU A 141 -6.64 1.17 36.31
CA GLU A 141 -7.68 0.17 36.13
C GLU A 141 -7.10 -1.08 35.45
N SER A 142 -7.73 -2.23 35.66
CA SER A 142 -7.40 -3.44 34.90
C SER A 142 -7.73 -3.24 33.42
N PRO A 143 -6.87 -3.72 32.49
CA PRO A 143 -7.20 -3.68 31.06
C PRO A 143 -8.53 -4.38 30.77
N PRO A 144 -9.44 -3.75 30.00
CA PRO A 144 -10.79 -4.27 29.78
C PRO A 144 -10.84 -5.58 29.00
N TYR A 145 -9.78 -5.91 28.25
CA TYR A 145 -9.73 -7.09 27.39
C TYR A 145 -8.49 -7.94 27.68
N SER A 146 -8.68 -9.26 27.72
CA SER A 146 -7.57 -10.21 27.71
C SER A 146 -6.93 -10.30 26.32
N ALA A 147 -5.75 -10.92 26.24
CA ALA A 147 -5.10 -11.19 24.96
C ALA A 147 -5.99 -12.01 24.01
N GLY A 148 -6.76 -12.97 24.54
CA GLY A 148 -7.67 -13.80 23.74
C GLY A 148 -8.89 -13.01 23.23
N ASP A 149 -9.41 -12.08 24.04
CA ASP A 149 -10.50 -11.19 23.62
C ASP A 149 -10.04 -10.29 22.46
N LEU A 150 -8.85 -9.68 22.61
CA LEU A 150 -8.26 -8.83 21.57
C LEU A 150 -8.02 -9.61 20.28
N GLU A 151 -7.55 -10.86 20.37
CA GLU A 151 -7.34 -11.75 19.23
C GLU A 151 -8.65 -12.03 18.49
N GLY A 152 -9.69 -12.46 19.22
CA GLY A 152 -11.00 -12.74 18.64
C GLY A 152 -11.65 -11.51 18.00
N MET A 153 -11.60 -10.36 18.70
CA MET A 153 -12.14 -9.10 18.18
C MET A 153 -11.38 -8.61 16.94
N THR A 154 -10.05 -8.73 16.95
CA THR A 154 -9.20 -8.36 15.81
C THR A 154 -9.47 -9.26 14.61
N PHE A 155 -9.65 -10.57 14.83
CA PHE A 155 -10.01 -11.52 13.78
C PHE A 155 -11.33 -11.13 13.09
N ILE A 156 -12.40 -10.90 13.87
CA ILE A 156 -13.71 -10.48 13.33
C ILE A 156 -13.58 -9.16 12.56
N ALA A 157 -12.89 -8.17 13.13
CA ALA A 157 -12.66 -6.89 12.46
C ALA A 157 -11.89 -7.06 11.14
N SER A 158 -10.91 -7.96 11.09
CA SER A 158 -10.11 -8.24 9.89
C SER A 158 -10.95 -8.79 8.74
N MET A 159 -11.98 -9.61 9.04
CA MET A 159 -12.92 -10.13 8.05
C MET A 159 -13.72 -9.00 7.39
N HIS A 160 -14.25 -8.07 8.19
CA HIS A 160 -14.97 -6.91 7.67
C HIS A 160 -14.06 -5.96 6.88
N VAL A 161 -12.85 -5.72 7.38
CA VAL A 161 -11.84 -4.91 6.67
C VAL A 161 -11.50 -5.54 5.31
N LYS A 162 -11.42 -6.87 5.20
CA LYS A 162 -11.16 -7.56 3.93
C LYS A 162 -12.26 -7.30 2.90
N VAL A 163 -13.52 -7.38 3.32
CA VAL A 163 -14.67 -7.07 2.45
C VAL A 163 -14.67 -5.61 2.04
N ALA A 164 -14.52 -4.68 2.99
CA ALA A 164 -14.48 -3.24 2.71
C ALA A 164 -13.34 -2.86 1.76
N ARG A 165 -12.13 -3.43 1.94
CA ARG A 165 -11.00 -3.21 1.04
C ARG A 165 -11.27 -3.72 -0.37
N LYS A 166 -11.93 -4.88 -0.52
CA LYS A 166 -12.28 -5.41 -1.83
C LYS A 166 -13.29 -4.51 -2.56
N LEU A 167 -14.32 -4.05 -1.84
CA LEU A 167 -15.29 -3.09 -2.39
C LEU A 167 -14.63 -1.77 -2.78
N HIS A 168 -13.77 -1.23 -1.93
CA HIS A 168 -13.02 0.00 -2.20
C HIS A 168 -12.10 -0.17 -3.43
N SER A 169 -11.32 -1.25 -3.50
CA SER A 169 -10.43 -1.51 -4.64
C SER A 169 -11.19 -1.68 -5.95
N ASN A 170 -12.33 -2.38 -5.94
CA ASN A 170 -13.18 -2.52 -7.13
C ASN A 170 -13.77 -1.16 -7.57
N SER A 171 -14.25 -0.35 -6.62
CA SER A 171 -14.79 0.99 -6.90
C SER A 171 -13.71 1.94 -7.44
N LEU A 172 -12.54 1.98 -6.79
CA LEU A 172 -11.39 2.76 -7.25
C LEU A 172 -10.99 2.35 -8.67
N ARG A 173 -10.88 1.03 -8.93
CA ARG A 173 -10.54 0.51 -10.25
C ARG A 173 -11.55 0.92 -11.31
N TYR A 174 -12.85 0.76 -11.05
CA TYR A 174 -13.92 1.21 -11.95
C TYR A 174 -13.75 2.70 -12.32
N TRP A 175 -13.59 3.57 -11.33
CA TRP A 175 -13.48 5.01 -11.57
C TRP A 175 -12.19 5.41 -12.28
N LEU A 176 -11.07 4.70 -12.05
CA LEU A 176 -9.83 4.90 -12.81
C LEU A 176 -10.00 4.52 -14.28
N LEU A 177 -10.69 3.40 -14.55
CA LEU A 177 -11.00 3.02 -15.93
C LEU A 177 -11.94 4.02 -16.60
N GLU A 178 -12.96 4.51 -15.87
CA GLU A 178 -13.87 5.52 -16.38
C GLU A 178 -13.16 6.85 -16.65
N TYR A 179 -12.22 7.25 -15.79
CA TYR A 179 -11.34 8.37 -16.04
C TYR A 179 -10.55 8.19 -17.35
N LEU A 180 -9.90 7.04 -17.52
CA LEU A 180 -9.11 6.72 -18.72
C LEU A 180 -9.96 6.69 -20.00
N ARG A 181 -11.19 6.16 -19.92
CA ARG A 181 -12.14 6.10 -21.05
C ARG A 181 -12.52 7.48 -21.57
N ARG A 182 -12.53 8.50 -20.71
CA ARG A 182 -12.85 9.89 -21.08
C ARG A 182 -11.65 10.67 -21.63
N GLN A 183 -10.45 10.08 -21.61
CA GLN A 183 -9.27 10.77 -22.12
C GLN A 183 -9.23 10.74 -23.65
N PRO A 184 -8.57 11.73 -24.30
CA PRO A 184 -8.39 11.74 -25.74
C PRO A 184 -7.74 10.45 -26.23
N LYS A 185 -8.26 9.88 -27.33
CA LYS A 185 -7.65 8.73 -27.98
C LYS A 185 -6.21 9.06 -28.40
N GLY A 186 -5.31 8.10 -28.21
CA GLY A 186 -3.88 8.29 -28.53
C GLY A 186 -3.10 9.14 -27.51
N ARG A 187 -3.73 9.56 -26.39
CA ARG A 187 -3.00 10.20 -25.29
C ARG A 187 -1.90 9.25 -24.80
N LYS A 188 -0.66 9.76 -24.79
CA LYS A 188 0.51 9.07 -24.26
C LYS A 188 0.53 9.18 -22.74
N TYR A 189 0.86 8.08 -22.08
CA TYR A 189 1.05 8.01 -20.64
C TYR A 189 2.47 7.54 -20.36
N ARG A 190 3.11 8.17 -19.38
CA ARG A 190 4.40 7.72 -18.90
C ARG A 190 4.20 6.51 -17.99
N ALA A 191 4.97 5.47 -18.24
CA ALA A 191 4.88 4.21 -17.53
C ALA A 191 6.24 3.77 -17.02
N LEU A 192 6.29 3.17 -15.83
CA LEU A 192 7.51 2.63 -15.23
C LEU A 192 7.47 1.10 -15.25
N LEU A 193 8.50 0.45 -15.77
CA LEU A 193 8.57 -1.01 -15.81
C LEU A 193 8.88 -1.57 -14.43
N LEU A 194 7.89 -2.24 -13.80
CA LEU A 194 8.00 -2.74 -12.43
C LEU A 194 8.60 -4.15 -12.35
N LYS A 195 8.21 -5.04 -13.25
CA LYS A 195 8.69 -6.43 -13.31
C LYS A 195 8.32 -7.08 -14.63
N PHE A 196 9.12 -8.07 -15.04
CA PHE A 196 8.73 -9.03 -16.06
C PHE A 196 7.93 -10.17 -15.44
N ILE A 197 6.84 -10.57 -16.10
CA ILE A 197 6.05 -11.75 -15.73
C ILE A 197 6.57 -12.96 -16.49
N LYS A 198 6.69 -12.85 -17.81
CA LYS A 198 7.21 -13.89 -18.71
C LYS A 198 7.69 -13.25 -20.01
N ASP A 199 8.90 -13.58 -20.45
CA ASP A 199 9.51 -13.07 -21.68
C ASP A 199 9.39 -11.53 -21.75
N ARG A 200 8.66 -11.01 -22.74
CA ARG A 200 8.41 -9.58 -22.95
C ARG A 200 7.14 -9.06 -22.26
N MET A 201 6.37 -9.91 -21.60
CA MET A 201 5.18 -9.50 -20.85
C MET A 201 5.59 -8.92 -19.50
N ALA A 202 5.34 -7.64 -19.30
CA ALA A 202 5.76 -6.88 -18.12
C ALA A 202 4.59 -6.19 -17.44
N THR A 203 4.71 -5.99 -16.12
CA THR A 203 3.85 -5.09 -15.35
C THR A 203 4.47 -3.70 -15.36
N LEU A 204 3.69 -2.73 -15.84
CA LEU A 204 4.04 -1.31 -15.86
C LEU A 204 3.17 -0.55 -14.85
N LEU A 205 3.71 0.51 -14.25
CA LEU A 205 2.96 1.49 -13.47
C LEU A 205 2.73 2.73 -14.34
N LEU A 206 1.49 3.06 -14.68
CA LEU A 206 1.17 4.32 -15.34
C LEU A 206 1.37 5.46 -14.33
N VAL A 207 2.51 6.14 -14.39
CA VAL A 207 2.93 7.08 -13.35
C VAL A 207 1.97 8.26 -13.23
N ASP A 208 1.42 8.72 -14.36
CA ASP A 208 0.48 9.85 -14.41
C ASP A 208 -0.91 9.49 -13.88
N VAL A 209 -1.14 8.20 -13.56
CA VAL A 209 -2.45 7.69 -13.12
C VAL A 209 -2.37 6.92 -11.80
N GLY A 210 -1.24 6.29 -11.47
CA GLY A 210 -1.06 5.43 -10.31
C GLY A 210 -1.59 4.00 -10.49
N ILE A 211 -1.98 3.58 -11.71
CA ILE A 211 -2.52 2.23 -11.96
C ILE A 211 -1.47 1.30 -12.57
N GLN A 212 -1.43 0.05 -12.11
CA GLN A 212 -0.62 -0.99 -12.73
C GLN A 212 -1.35 -1.66 -13.89
N VAL A 213 -0.62 -1.90 -14.98
CA VAL A 213 -1.11 -2.53 -16.21
C VAL A 213 -0.11 -3.58 -16.66
N THR A 214 -0.58 -4.58 -17.39
CA THR A 214 0.28 -5.61 -17.98
C THR A 214 0.21 -5.49 -19.49
N THR A 215 1.37 -5.43 -20.15
CA THR A 215 1.46 -5.41 -21.61
C THR A 215 2.77 -6.06 -22.07
N VAL A 216 2.89 -6.27 -23.38
CA VAL A 216 4.13 -6.70 -24.01
C VAL A 216 4.97 -5.45 -24.29
N VAL A 217 6.21 -5.45 -23.80
CA VAL A 217 7.20 -4.40 -24.09
C VAL A 217 8.20 -4.88 -25.15
N ALA A 218 8.73 -3.96 -25.96
CA ALA A 218 9.68 -4.26 -27.03
C ALA A 218 11.02 -4.73 -26.45
N ALA A 219 11.57 -3.96 -25.51
CA ALA A 219 12.82 -4.20 -24.80
C ALA A 219 12.86 -3.36 -23.50
N GLY A 220 13.93 -3.51 -22.71
CA GLY A 220 14.16 -2.73 -21.49
C GLY A 220 14.44 -3.59 -20.27
N LYS A 221 14.78 -2.93 -19.16
CA LYS A 221 15.00 -3.55 -17.84
C LYS A 221 14.04 -2.95 -16.81
N VAL A 222 13.91 -3.65 -15.69
CA VAL A 222 13.12 -3.17 -14.55
C VAL A 222 13.66 -1.82 -14.09
N GLY A 223 12.76 -0.85 -13.92
CA GLY A 223 13.07 0.54 -13.59
C GLY A 223 13.16 1.48 -14.79
N ASP A 224 13.13 0.97 -16.02
CA ASP A 224 13.09 1.82 -17.22
C ASP A 224 11.71 2.48 -17.39
N GLU A 225 11.70 3.67 -17.97
CA GLU A 225 10.48 4.36 -18.40
C GLU A 225 10.08 3.92 -19.80
N ALA A 226 8.77 3.79 -20.01
CA ALA A 226 8.14 3.51 -21.29
C ALA A 226 7.01 4.51 -21.55
N SER A 227 6.69 4.73 -22.82
CA SER A 227 5.50 5.49 -23.23
C SER A 227 4.44 4.53 -23.72
N VAL A 228 3.23 4.63 -23.19
CA VAL A 228 2.12 3.75 -23.59
C VAL A 228 0.89 4.54 -23.98
N VAL A 229 0.03 3.93 -24.80
CA VAL A 229 -1.30 4.43 -25.12
C VAL A 229 -2.35 3.45 -24.64
N VAL A 230 -3.48 3.97 -24.18
CA VAL A 230 -4.67 3.16 -23.88
C VAL A 230 -5.33 2.80 -25.21
N GLU A 231 -5.40 1.50 -25.49
CA GLU A 231 -6.01 0.95 -26.70
C GLU A 231 -7.49 0.64 -26.45
N MET A 232 -7.77 -0.07 -25.35
CA MET A 232 -9.12 -0.45 -24.97
C MET A 232 -9.34 -0.22 -23.47
N VAL A 233 -10.50 0.33 -23.13
CA VAL A 233 -10.91 0.47 -21.73
C VAL A 233 -12.42 0.30 -21.60
N HIS A 234 -12.83 -0.64 -20.75
CA HIS A 234 -14.24 -0.89 -20.44
C HIS A 234 -14.44 -1.01 -18.93
N PRO A 235 -14.88 0.07 -18.25
CA PRO A 235 -14.95 0.13 -16.79
C PRO A 235 -15.85 -0.95 -16.16
N ARG A 236 -16.99 -1.26 -16.79
CA ARG A 236 -17.96 -2.23 -16.26
C ARG A 236 -17.48 -3.68 -16.36
N ASP A 237 -16.70 -4.00 -17.39
CA ASP A 237 -16.16 -5.36 -17.60
C ASP A 237 -14.75 -5.51 -17.04
N ASP A 238 -14.23 -4.47 -16.39
CA ASP A 238 -12.89 -4.40 -15.82
C ASP A 238 -11.74 -4.62 -16.83
N ILE A 239 -11.94 -4.14 -18.07
CA ILE A 239 -10.99 -4.30 -19.18
C ILE A 239 -10.13 -3.04 -19.31
N LEU A 240 -8.82 -3.23 -19.39
CA LEU A 240 -7.84 -2.21 -19.76
C LEU A 240 -6.71 -2.86 -20.56
N SER A 241 -6.55 -2.46 -21.82
CA SER A 241 -5.38 -2.79 -22.64
C SER A 241 -4.58 -1.52 -22.97
N VAL A 242 -3.26 -1.66 -22.91
CA VAL A 242 -2.33 -0.62 -23.29
C VAL A 242 -1.29 -1.21 -24.23
N THR A 243 -0.77 -0.38 -25.11
CA THR A 243 0.30 -0.76 -26.04
C THR A 243 1.46 0.20 -25.87
N GLU A 244 2.67 -0.34 -25.79
CA GLU A 244 3.88 0.47 -25.79
C GLU A 244 4.06 1.15 -27.16
N ILE A 245 4.41 2.43 -27.12
CA ILE A 245 4.85 3.16 -28.29
C ILE A 245 6.36 3.01 -28.34
N ALA A 246 6.87 2.43 -29.43
CA ALA A 246 8.31 2.46 -29.70
C ALA A 246 8.79 3.91 -29.68
N GLN A 247 9.82 4.20 -28.90
CA GLN A 247 10.52 5.47 -29.04
C GLN A 247 11.12 5.46 -30.45
N ASP A 248 10.69 6.40 -31.31
CA ASP A 248 11.46 6.70 -32.51
C ASP A 248 12.84 7.11 -32.01
N THR A 249 13.83 6.24 -32.20
CA THR A 249 15.24 6.64 -32.17
C THR A 249 15.37 7.70 -33.26
N GLU A 250 15.37 8.97 -32.86
CA GLU A 250 15.92 10.04 -33.69
C GLU A 250 17.37 9.64 -33.99
N GLU A 251 17.61 9.21 -35.24
CA GLU A 251 18.95 9.04 -35.84
C GLU A 251 19.64 10.40 -36.04
#